data_AF-M0ZU51-F1
#
_entry.id   AF-M0ZU51-F1
#
_cell.length_a   1.000
_cell.length_b   1.000
_cell.length_c   1.000
_cell.angle_alpha   90.00
_cell.angle_beta   90.00
_cell.angle_gamma   90.00
#
_symmetry.space_group_name_H-M   'P 1'
#
loop_
_entity.id
_entity.type
_entity.pdbx_description
1 polymer ?
#
loop_
_entity_poly.entity_id
_entity_poly.type
_entity_poly.pdbx_seq_one_letter_code
_entity_poly.pdbx_strand_id
1 'polypeptide(L)'
;MNFPTTVDPTWQTIHKGQIHAVGVIESKLCPLCGIEHESIDHLFFQCSFSSSIWSKLLLWQGDRRSTMKWQEEIQWAVLNANGKNVKATMYRASIVACAYLIWQEKHKSYPTEAEKS
;
A
#
# COMPACT_ATOMS: atom_id res chain seq x y z
N MET A 1 -53.62 11.34 30.54
CA MET A 1 -53.14 10.61 29.36
C MET A 1 -51.62 10.66 29.41
N ASN A 2 -50.99 9.60 29.92
CA ASN A 2 -49.56 9.53 30.15
C ASN A 2 -48.97 8.55 29.13
N PHE A 3 -48.08 9.04 28.27
CA PHE A 3 -47.33 8.22 27.32
C PHE A 3 -46.22 7.46 28.05
N PRO A 4 -46.06 6.14 27.85
CA PRO A 4 -44.99 5.38 28.47
C PRO A 4 -43.61 5.75 27.88
N THR A 5 -42.70 6.18 28.74
CA THR A 5 -41.28 6.47 28.47
C THR A 5 -40.41 5.22 28.55
N THR A 6 -40.61 4.26 27.65
CA THR A 6 -39.69 3.12 27.54
C THR A 6 -39.22 2.99 26.11
N VAL A 7 -38.01 3.47 25.87
CA VAL A 7 -37.20 3.09 24.71
C VAL A 7 -37.03 1.56 24.75
N ASP A 8 -37.55 0.90 23.72
CA ASP A 8 -37.39 -0.53 23.47
C ASP A 8 -35.88 -0.91 23.44
N PRO A 9 -35.42 -1.88 24.26
CA PRO A 9 -34.00 -2.20 24.37
C PRO A 9 -33.42 -2.99 23.18
N THR A 10 -34.21 -3.28 22.15
CA THR A 10 -33.76 -4.10 21.01
C THR A 10 -32.81 -3.38 20.03
N TRP A 11 -32.62 -2.05 20.15
CA TRP A 11 -31.60 -1.32 19.37
C TRP A 11 -30.15 -1.72 19.71
N GLN A 12 -29.90 -2.36 20.85
CA GLN A 12 -28.56 -2.80 21.24
C GLN A 12 -28.15 -4.17 20.69
N THR A 13 -29.04 -4.88 19.99
CA THR A 13 -28.79 -6.26 19.54
C THR A 13 -28.41 -6.36 18.06
N ILE A 14 -28.59 -5.31 17.26
CA ILE A 14 -28.31 -5.35 15.80
C ILE A 14 -26.86 -4.91 15.47
N HIS A 15 -26.14 -4.23 16.37
CA HIS A 15 -24.72 -3.87 16.19
C HIS A 15 -23.74 -4.78 16.95
N LYS A 16 -24.08 -6.06 17.11
CA LYS A 16 -23.14 -7.08 17.62
C LYS A 16 -22.95 -8.22 16.63
N GLY A 17 -22.98 -7.90 15.33
CA GLY A 17 -22.35 -8.74 14.32
C GLY A 17 -20.84 -8.68 14.56
N GLN A 18 -20.29 -9.80 15.03
CA GLN A 18 -18.88 -9.98 15.37
C GLN A 18 -17.99 -9.45 14.24
N ILE A 19 -17.37 -8.28 14.45
CA ILE A 19 -16.05 -8.06 13.90
C ILE A 19 -15.19 -9.14 14.56
N HIS A 20 -14.91 -10.21 13.84
CA HIS A 20 -13.74 -11.00 14.17
C HIS A 20 -12.61 -9.99 14.20
N ALA A 21 -12.18 -9.65 15.40
CA ALA A 21 -10.87 -9.09 15.61
C ALA A 21 -9.95 -10.16 15.02
N VAL A 22 -9.57 -9.97 13.76
CA VAL A 22 -8.44 -10.63 13.15
C VAL A 22 -7.26 -10.06 13.93
N GLY A 23 -7.04 -10.62 15.12
CA GLY A 23 -5.81 -10.52 15.85
C GLY A 23 -4.76 -11.33 15.11
N VAL A 24 -4.49 -10.95 13.86
CA VAL A 24 -3.19 -11.20 13.27
C VAL A 24 -2.38 -10.05 13.82
N ILE A 25 -1.49 -10.37 14.75
CA ILE A 25 -0.31 -9.54 14.98
C ILE A 25 0.36 -9.51 13.61
N GLU A 26 0.00 -8.53 12.78
CA GLU A 26 0.57 -8.35 11.46
C GLU A 26 2.06 -8.27 11.73
N SER A 27 2.81 -9.28 11.29
CA SER A 27 4.25 -9.22 11.39
C SER A 27 4.60 -7.89 10.76
N LYS A 28 5.09 -6.93 11.56
CA LYS A 28 5.43 -5.60 11.07
C LYS A 28 6.57 -5.65 10.05
N LEU A 29 6.95 -6.81 9.55
CA LEU A 29 7.98 -7.05 8.58
C LEU A 29 7.42 -6.77 7.18
N CYS A 30 8.27 -6.18 6.35
CA CYS A 30 7.95 -5.86 4.98
C CYS A 30 7.53 -7.12 4.21
N PRO A 31 6.36 -7.11 3.53
CA PRO A 31 5.87 -8.28 2.78
C PRO A 31 6.77 -8.67 1.60
N LEU A 32 7.65 -7.77 1.15
CA LEU A 32 8.51 -8.00 -0.01
C LEU A 32 9.84 -8.68 0.36
N CYS A 33 10.47 -8.26 1.47
CA CYS A 33 11.76 -8.83 1.90
C CYS A 33 11.65 -9.73 3.13
N GLY A 34 10.62 -9.56 3.96
CA GLY A 34 10.46 -10.28 5.23
C GLY A 34 11.52 -9.99 6.28
N ILE A 35 12.37 -8.97 6.10
CA ILE A 35 13.54 -8.70 6.96
C ILE A 35 13.32 -7.47 7.85
N GLU A 36 13.01 -6.34 7.24
CA GLU A 36 12.89 -5.04 7.92
C GLU A 36 11.45 -4.68 8.19
N HIS A 37 11.23 -3.72 9.09
CA HIS A 37 9.88 -3.26 9.37
C HIS A 37 9.24 -2.54 8.17
N GLU A 38 7.96 -2.82 7.96
CA GLU A 38 7.13 -2.16 6.98
C GLU A 38 6.97 -0.68 7.31
N SER A 39 7.43 0.14 6.37
CA SER A 39 7.18 1.56 6.29
C SER A 39 7.02 1.94 4.82
N ILE A 40 6.43 3.09 4.53
CA ILE A 40 6.29 3.56 3.14
C ILE A 40 7.66 3.68 2.48
N ASP A 41 8.63 4.28 3.16
CA ASP A 41 10.01 4.39 2.66
C ASP A 41 10.62 3.03 2.35
N HIS A 42 10.43 2.06 3.25
CA HIS A 42 10.95 0.72 3.07
C HIS A 42 10.24 -0.03 1.93
N LEU A 43 8.92 -0.09 1.92
CA LEU A 43 8.13 -0.77 0.87
C LEU A 43 8.50 -0.29 -0.53
N PHE A 44 8.62 1.02 -0.73
CA PHE A 44 8.78 1.57 -2.06
C PHE A 44 10.22 1.59 -2.55
N PHE A 45 11.18 2.01 -1.72
CA PHE A 45 12.51 2.34 -2.23
C PHE A 45 13.69 1.88 -1.38
N GLN A 46 13.51 1.54 -0.10
CA GLN A 46 14.61 1.02 0.74
C GLN A 46 14.61 -0.51 0.87
N CYS A 47 13.51 -1.19 0.57
CA CYS A 47 13.48 -2.66 0.50
C CYS A 47 14.36 -3.12 -0.65
N SER A 48 15.21 -4.12 -0.41
CA SER A 48 16.13 -4.66 -1.41
C SER A 48 15.40 -5.10 -2.69
N PHE A 49 14.20 -5.66 -2.57
CA PHE A 49 13.37 -6.07 -3.69
C PHE A 49 12.87 -4.88 -4.51
N SER A 50 12.14 -3.95 -3.88
CA SER A 50 11.54 -2.80 -4.58
C SER A 50 12.60 -1.83 -5.08
N SER A 51 13.68 -1.59 -4.32
CA SER A 51 14.82 -0.76 -4.74
C SER A 51 15.52 -1.32 -5.98
N SER A 52 15.63 -2.64 -6.10
CA SER A 52 16.20 -3.29 -7.29
C SER A 52 15.31 -3.10 -8.52
N ILE A 53 13.99 -3.19 -8.35
CA ILE A 53 13.03 -2.92 -9.44
C ILE A 53 13.10 -1.45 -9.85
N TRP A 54 13.10 -0.54 -8.88
CA TRP A 54 13.16 0.89 -9.12
C TRP A 54 14.44 1.31 -9.84
N SER A 55 15.59 0.81 -9.40
CA SER A 55 16.88 1.06 -10.05
C SER A 55 16.89 0.63 -11.52
N LYS A 56 16.27 -0.51 -11.84
CA LYS A 56 16.13 -0.98 -13.22
C LYS A 56 15.21 -0.08 -14.04
N LEU A 57 14.11 0.41 -13.46
CA LEU A 57 13.19 1.34 -14.11
C LEU A 57 13.85 2.69 -14.39
N LEU A 58 14.60 3.24 -13.43
CA LEU A 58 15.38 4.46 -13.61
C LEU A 58 16.38 4.29 -14.76
N LEU A 59 17.18 3.21 -14.73
CA LEU A 59 18.17 2.93 -15.76
C LEU A 59 17.52 2.78 -17.15
N TRP A 60 16.39 2.08 -17.23
CA TRP A 60 15.62 1.92 -18.47
C TRP A 60 15.11 3.26 -19.03
N GLN A 61 14.79 4.22 -18.16
CA GLN A 61 14.43 5.59 -18.55
C GLN A 61 15.64 6.50 -18.84
N GLY A 62 16.86 5.95 -18.78
CA GLY A 62 18.10 6.69 -18.95
C GLY A 62 18.49 7.55 -17.74
N ASP A 63 17.88 7.31 -16.58
CA ASP A 63 18.24 7.95 -15.32
C ASP A 63 19.24 7.08 -14.56
N ARG A 64 20.42 7.65 -14.26
CA ARG A 64 21.53 6.96 -13.58
C ARG A 64 21.61 7.26 -12.09
N ARG A 65 20.63 7.96 -11.53
CA ARG A 65 20.57 8.23 -10.09
C ARG A 65 20.37 6.94 -9.31
N SER A 66 20.87 6.94 -8.08
CA SER A 66 20.49 5.93 -7.09
C SER A 66 19.05 6.15 -6.65
N THR A 67 18.39 5.06 -6.27
CA THR A 67 17.10 5.09 -5.57
C THR A 67 17.16 6.02 -4.35
N MET A 68 16.22 6.96 -4.25
CA MET A 68 16.09 7.88 -3.12
C MET A 68 14.96 7.44 -2.18
N LYS A 69 14.77 8.11 -1.04
CA LYS A 69 13.63 7.84 -0.15
C LYS A 69 12.32 8.23 -0.81
N TRP A 70 11.18 7.75 -0.28
CA TRP A 70 9.87 7.99 -0.90
C TRP A 70 9.59 9.48 -1.10
N GLN A 71 9.76 10.28 -0.06
CA GLN A 71 9.53 11.72 -0.11
C GLN A 71 10.46 12.41 -1.10
N GLU A 72 11.71 11.97 -1.21
CA GLU A 72 12.71 12.54 -2.12
C GLU A 72 12.38 12.21 -3.58
N GLU A 73 11.96 10.98 -3.89
CA GLU A 73 11.50 10.60 -5.24
C GLU A 73 10.24 11.37 -5.63
N ILE A 74 9.27 11.53 -4.71
CA ILE A 74 8.07 12.33 -4.98
C ILE A 74 8.43 13.80 -5.24
N GLN A 75 9.31 14.39 -4.43
CA GLN A 75 9.75 15.76 -4.65
C GLN A 75 10.50 15.91 -5.97
N TRP A 76 11.35 14.94 -6.32
CA TRP A 76 12.01 14.91 -7.61
C TRP A 76 10.99 14.82 -8.75
N ALA A 77 9.95 13.99 -8.62
CA ALA A 77 8.87 13.86 -9.59
C ALA A 77 8.13 15.19 -9.82
N VAL A 78 7.83 15.92 -8.75
CA VAL A 78 7.16 17.23 -8.81
C VAL A 78 8.02 18.26 -9.55
N LEU A 79 9.33 18.23 -9.33
CA LEU A 79 10.25 19.19 -9.94
C LEU A 79 10.61 18.83 -11.40
N ASN A 80 10.78 17.55 -11.71
CA ASN A 80 11.40 17.09 -12.97
C ASN A 80 10.43 16.33 -13.88
N ALA A 81 9.35 15.78 -13.32
CA ALA A 81 8.38 14.95 -14.03
C ALA A 81 6.96 15.55 -13.98
N ASN A 82 6.81 16.87 -13.94
CA ASN A 82 5.52 17.57 -14.02
C ASN A 82 5.10 17.96 -15.46
N GLY A 83 6.01 17.81 -16.43
CA GLY A 83 5.71 18.10 -17.83
C GLY A 83 4.78 17.08 -18.49
N LYS A 84 4.30 17.44 -19.69
CA LYS A 84 3.51 16.54 -20.58
C LYS A 84 4.38 15.72 -21.55
N ASN A 85 5.70 15.82 -21.42
CA ASN A 85 6.60 15.05 -22.28
C ASN A 85 6.58 13.56 -21.93
N VAL A 86 7.00 12.73 -22.89
CA VAL A 86 6.99 11.27 -22.77
C VAL A 86 7.78 10.79 -21.53
N LYS A 87 8.95 11.37 -21.28
CA LYS A 87 9.80 11.02 -20.13
C LYS A 87 9.10 11.25 -18.79
N ALA A 88 8.45 12.41 -18.62
CA ALA A 88 7.70 12.73 -17.41
C ALA A 88 6.49 11.80 -17.23
N THR A 89 5.78 11.47 -18.31
CA THR A 89 4.66 10.52 -18.27
C THR A 89 5.13 9.11 -17.92
N MET A 90 6.23 8.63 -18.51
CA MET A 90 6.82 7.33 -18.20
C MET A 90 7.26 7.24 -16.74
N TYR A 91 7.92 8.28 -16.22
CA TYR A 91 8.37 8.32 -14.84
C TYR A 91 7.18 8.21 -13.85
N ARG A 92 6.13 9.02 -14.07
CA ARG A 92 4.90 8.92 -13.25
C ARG A 92 4.22 7.56 -13.36
N ALA A 93 4.15 6.99 -14.57
CA ALA A 93 3.59 5.66 -14.78
C ALA A 93 4.38 4.58 -14.03
N SER A 94 5.71 4.69 -13.96
CA SER A 94 6.55 3.79 -13.18
C SER A 94 6.29 3.87 -11.67
N ILE A 95 6.09 5.07 -11.11
CA ILE A 95 5.68 5.21 -9.70
C ILE A 95 4.36 4.48 -9.43
N VAL A 96 3.36 4.70 -10.29
CA VAL A 96 2.04 4.07 -10.15
C VAL A 96 2.14 2.55 -10.30
N ALA A 97 2.91 2.06 -11.26
CA ALA A 97 3.13 0.62 -11.44
C ALA A 97 3.81 -0.01 -10.21
N CYS A 98 4.84 0.63 -9.65
CA CYS A 98 5.48 0.17 -8.42
C CYS A 98 4.48 0.12 -7.25
N ALA A 99 3.69 1.18 -7.06
CA ALA A 99 2.65 1.22 -6.01
C ALA A 99 1.63 0.09 -6.17
N TYR A 100 1.19 -0.14 -7.41
CA TYR A 100 0.21 -1.17 -7.72
C TYR A 100 0.76 -2.58 -7.46
N LEU A 101 1.99 -2.88 -7.86
CA LEU A 101 2.62 -4.18 -7.63
C LEU A 101 2.78 -4.45 -6.12
N ILE A 102 3.20 -3.44 -5.36
CA ILE A 102 3.31 -3.54 -3.89
C ILE A 102 1.95 -3.83 -3.26
N TRP A 103 0.92 -3.08 -3.67
CA TRP A 103 -0.45 -3.31 -3.23
C TRP A 103 -0.95 -4.71 -3.58
N GLN A 104 -0.63 -5.21 -4.78
CA GLN A 104 -1.00 -6.55 -5.22
C GLN A 104 -0.34 -7.63 -4.35
N GLU A 105 0.94 -7.51 -4.03
CA GLU A 105 1.63 -8.48 -3.16
C GLU A 105 1.04 -8.50 -1.75
N LYS A 106 0.70 -7.32 -1.21
CA LYS A 106 -0.05 -7.20 0.05
C LYS A 106 -1.40 -7.93 0.02
N HIS A 107 -2.11 -7.86 -1.10
CA HIS A 107 -3.44 -8.46 -1.26
C HIS A 107 -3.39 -9.97 -1.54
N LYS A 108 -2.33 -10.48 -2.19
CA LYS A 108 -2.13 -11.93 -2.39
C LYS A 108 -1.90 -12.69 -1.07
N SER A 109 -1.43 -12.00 -0.04
CA SER A 109 -1.23 -12.60 1.30
C SER A 109 -2.52 -12.77 2.11
N TYR A 110 -3.67 -12.27 1.63
CA TYR A 110 -4.97 -12.61 2.21
C TYR A 110 -5.44 -13.94 1.62
N PRO A 111 -5.58 -15.02 2.42
CA PRO A 111 -6.13 -16.26 1.91
C PRO A 111 -7.55 -15.98 1.42
N THR A 112 -7.76 -16.17 0.12
CA THR A 112 -9.09 -16.21 -0.47
C THR A 112 -9.81 -17.44 0.08
N GLU A 113 -10.85 -17.23 0.89
CA GLU A 113 -11.78 -18.28 1.36
C GLU A 113 -12.65 -18.84 0.21
N ALA A 114 -12.06 -19.07 -0.98
CA ALA A 114 -12.77 -19.46 -2.19
C ALA A 114 -12.53 -20.92 -2.63
N GLU A 115 -11.86 -21.74 -1.81
CA GLU A 115 -11.71 -23.19 -2.08
C GLU A 115 -12.24 -24.03 -0.91
N LYS A 116 -13.51 -23.83 -0.57
CA LYS A 116 -14.36 -24.86 0.06
C LYS A 116 -15.63 -25.02 -0.78
N SER A 117 -15.56 -25.84 -1.83
CA SER A 117 -16.72 -26.52 -2.39
C SER A 117 -16.39 -27.99 -2.62
#